data_AF-A0A7Y9I0T6-F1
#
_entry.id   AF-A0A7Y9I0T6-F1
#
_cell.length_a   1.000
_cell.length_b   1.000
_cell.length_c   1.000
_cell.angle_alpha   90.00
_cell.angle_beta   90.00
_cell.angle_gamma   90.00
#
_symmetry.space_group_name_H-M   'P 1'
#
loop_
_entity.id
_entity.type
_entity.pdbx_description
1 polymer ?
#
loop_
_entity_poly.entity_id
_entity_poly.type
_entity_poly.pdbx_seq_one_letter_code
_entity_poly.pdbx_strand_id
1 'polypeptide(L)'
;MYVRPRVILVNREKKDGKFPVKIRICHNRKTKDCKTQLFLTKEEYDNAILPNPPKKYKEIRYKLDALTSKANEVVANIEHFTFQKFKDEFYNIKKETSNVYTIFDEFIVMKRDSGCYKTSVNYNTAMESFKSFRPKLDFYDIDAQFLIKYQNWMINIKGKSETTVSIYCRALRAIINYSISKNYLKKDFEYPFGKYKYQIPGGRKVKKALPINAVEAIFNYQTEPYSMEDRAKDFWLFSYMCNGMNVNDIIRLKISNIDGKMIRYHRGKTFRTTQSNRPLISISFEDEIINIINKWGNLSRNDDDYIFPILDKNDKTDEVITKKKELLRIA
;
A
#
# COMPACT_ATOMS: atom_id res chain seq x y z
N MET A 1 -26.82 8.77 -22.08
CA MET A 1 -26.61 7.40 -22.60
C MET A 1 -27.21 6.41 -21.61
N TYR A 2 -28.28 5.71 -21.99
CA TYR A 2 -29.07 4.90 -21.06
C TYR A 2 -28.42 3.51 -20.86
N VAL A 3 -28.19 3.11 -19.61
CA VAL A 3 -27.72 1.76 -19.26
C VAL A 3 -28.98 0.92 -18.99
N ARG A 4 -29.15 -0.20 -19.71
CA ARG A 4 -30.27 -1.12 -19.47
C ARG A 4 -29.76 -2.49 -19.00
N PRO A 5 -29.96 -2.85 -17.72
CA PRO A 5 -29.84 -4.22 -17.26
C PRO A 5 -30.95 -5.09 -17.87
N ARG A 6 -30.61 -6.32 -18.25
CA ARG A 6 -31.57 -7.35 -18.68
C ARG A 6 -31.20 -8.69 -18.08
N VAL A 7 -32.17 -9.39 -17.50
CA VAL A 7 -31.97 -10.76 -17.05
C VAL A 7 -32.11 -11.70 -18.25
N ILE A 8 -31.10 -12.55 -18.47
CA ILE A 8 -31.04 -13.47 -19.61
C ILE A 8 -30.74 -14.89 -19.15
N LEU A 9 -31.28 -15.86 -19.88
CA LEU A 9 -30.84 -17.24 -19.83
C LEU A 9 -29.69 -17.42 -20.83
N VAL A 10 -28.57 -18.01 -20.39
CA VAL A 10 -27.41 -18.23 -21.28
C VAL A 10 -27.44 -19.65 -21.82
N ASN A 11 -27.26 -19.81 -23.14
CA ASN A 11 -27.19 -21.09 -23.86
C ASN A 11 -25.89 -21.88 -23.57
N ARG A 12 -25.58 -22.09 -22.29
CA ARG A 12 -24.51 -22.97 -21.85
C ARG A 12 -25.06 -23.89 -20.77
N GLU A 13 -25.41 -25.10 -21.21
CA GLU A 13 -26.00 -26.13 -20.39
C GLU A 13 -25.00 -26.67 -19.36
N LYS A 14 -25.47 -26.93 -18.13
CA LYS A 14 -24.73 -27.69 -17.11
C LYS A 14 -25.17 -29.15 -17.14
N LYS A 15 -24.38 -30.04 -16.51
CA LYS A 15 -24.65 -31.49 -16.44
C LYS A 15 -26.07 -31.86 -15.97
N ASP A 16 -26.75 -30.97 -15.24
CA ASP A 16 -28.09 -31.19 -14.69
C ASP A 16 -29.25 -30.66 -15.58
N GLY A 17 -29.01 -30.33 -16.86
CA GLY A 17 -30.04 -29.81 -17.78
C GLY A 17 -30.52 -28.37 -17.49
N LYS A 18 -29.88 -27.67 -16.55
CA LYS A 18 -30.19 -26.29 -16.16
C LYS A 18 -29.22 -25.29 -16.78
N PHE A 19 -29.74 -24.12 -17.12
CA PHE A 19 -29.00 -23.01 -17.71
C PHE A 19 -28.76 -21.89 -16.68
N PRO A 20 -27.58 -21.27 -16.67
CA PRO A 20 -27.29 -20.15 -15.76
C PRO A 20 -28.05 -18.89 -16.17
N VAL A 21 -28.70 -18.26 -15.20
CA VAL A 21 -29.31 -16.93 -15.34
C VAL A 21 -28.23 -15.87 -15.10
N LYS A 22 -28.14 -14.88 -16.00
CA LYS A 22 -27.19 -13.76 -15.87
C LYS A 22 -27.88 -12.43 -16.04
N ILE A 23 -27.28 -11.37 -15.51
CA ILE A 23 -27.67 -9.99 -15.83
C ILE A 23 -26.74 -9.47 -16.92
N ARG A 24 -27.28 -9.21 -18.10
CA ARG A 24 -26.58 -8.56 -19.20
C ARG A 24 -26.75 -7.06 -19.10
N ILE A 25 -25.64 -6.34 -19.20
CA ILE A 25 -25.63 -4.88 -19.16
C ILE A 25 -25.04 -4.38 -20.45
N CYS A 26 -25.76 -3.44 -21.08
CA CYS A 26 -25.33 -2.75 -22.28
C CYS A 26 -25.01 -1.29 -21.94
N HIS A 27 -23.80 -0.86 -22.28
CA HIS A 27 -23.36 0.53 -22.21
C HIS A 27 -22.37 0.81 -23.34
N ASN A 28 -22.59 1.89 -24.10
CA ASN A 28 -21.75 2.31 -25.24
C ASN A 28 -21.47 1.19 -26.24
N ARG A 29 -22.51 0.46 -26.67
CA ARG A 29 -22.44 -0.70 -27.60
C ARG A 29 -21.59 -1.87 -27.10
N LYS A 30 -21.07 -1.83 -25.86
CA LYS A 30 -20.38 -2.94 -25.21
C LYS A 30 -21.36 -3.66 -24.30
N THR A 31 -21.25 -4.98 -24.23
CA THR A 31 -22.05 -5.81 -23.32
C THR A 31 -21.15 -6.56 -22.36
N LYS A 32 -21.57 -6.66 -21.10
CA LYS A 32 -20.97 -7.58 -20.12
C LYS A 32 -22.05 -8.30 -19.34
N ASP A 33 -21.79 -9.57 -19.08
CA ASP A 33 -22.68 -10.44 -18.32
C ASP A 33 -22.17 -10.60 -16.88
N CYS A 34 -23.08 -10.42 -15.93
CA CYS A 34 -22.87 -10.68 -14.51
C CYS A 34 -23.54 -12.02 -14.15
N LYS A 35 -22.74 -12.97 -13.66
CA LYS A 35 -23.20 -14.23 -13.06
C LYS A 35 -24.19 -13.97 -11.91
N THR A 36 -25.21 -14.81 -11.78
CA THR A 36 -26.10 -14.87 -10.61
C THR A 36 -26.04 -16.28 -10.00
N GLN A 37 -26.76 -16.50 -8.90
CA GLN A 37 -26.87 -17.83 -8.27
C GLN A 37 -28.03 -18.68 -8.84
N LEU A 38 -28.81 -18.16 -9.79
CA LEU A 38 -29.97 -18.86 -10.33
C LEU A 38 -29.61 -19.73 -11.53
N PHE A 39 -30.14 -20.94 -11.54
CA PHE A 39 -30.07 -21.90 -12.63
C PHE A 39 -31.48 -22.39 -12.93
N LEU A 40 -31.94 -22.21 -14.17
CA LEU A 40 -33.30 -22.53 -14.59
C LEU A 40 -33.25 -23.38 -15.86
N THR A 41 -34.23 -24.26 -16.03
CA THR A 41 -34.51 -24.89 -17.32
C THR A 41 -35.09 -23.87 -18.30
N LYS A 42 -35.05 -24.18 -19.59
CA LYS A 42 -35.64 -23.32 -20.62
C LYS A 42 -37.14 -23.13 -20.40
N GLU A 43 -37.84 -24.21 -20.04
CA GLU A 43 -39.27 -24.19 -19.72
C GLU A 43 -39.59 -23.30 -18.51
N GLU A 44 -38.83 -23.42 -17.42
CA GLU A 44 -39.03 -22.58 -16.22
C GLU A 44 -38.83 -21.10 -16.51
N TYR A 45 -37.82 -20.75 -17.31
CA TYR A 45 -37.55 -19.36 -17.67
C TYR A 45 -38.63 -18.80 -18.60
N ASP A 46 -38.97 -19.51 -19.68
CA ASP A 46 -39.95 -19.07 -20.68
C ASP A 46 -41.34 -18.87 -20.05
N ASN A 47 -41.75 -19.75 -19.12
CA ASN A 47 -43.02 -19.61 -18.39
C ASN A 47 -42.99 -18.51 -17.32
N ALA A 48 -41.84 -18.24 -16.70
CA ALA A 48 -41.71 -17.19 -15.69
C ALA A 48 -41.73 -15.78 -16.29
N ILE A 49 -41.24 -15.59 -17.53
CA ILE A 49 -41.19 -14.27 -18.16
C ILE A 49 -42.54 -13.80 -18.75
N LEU A 50 -43.52 -14.68 -18.85
CA LEU A 50 -44.85 -14.35 -19.37
C LEU A 50 -45.50 -13.19 -18.59
N PRO A 51 -46.38 -12.38 -19.23
CA PRO A 51 -47.11 -11.30 -18.55
C PRO A 51 -47.97 -11.80 -17.38
N ASN A 52 -48.53 -13.00 -17.51
CA ASN A 52 -49.30 -13.68 -16.46
C ASN A 52 -48.75 -15.11 -16.28
N PRO A 53 -47.69 -15.29 -15.47
CA PRO A 53 -47.06 -16.59 -15.30
C PRO A 53 -47.99 -17.55 -14.52
N PRO A 54 -48.03 -18.84 -14.90
CA PRO A 54 -48.79 -19.84 -14.15
C PRO A 54 -48.36 -19.88 -12.69
N LYS A 55 -49.28 -20.27 -11.79
CA LYS A 55 -49.06 -20.24 -10.32
C LYS A 55 -47.75 -20.91 -9.89
N LYS A 56 -47.37 -22.00 -10.57
CA LYS A 56 -46.12 -22.76 -10.39
C LYS A 56 -44.84 -21.95 -10.63
N TYR A 57 -44.85 -20.95 -11.53
CA TYR A 57 -43.66 -20.18 -11.93
C TYR A 57 -43.63 -18.77 -11.34
N LYS A 58 -44.63 -18.37 -10.52
CA LYS A 58 -44.69 -17.04 -9.89
C LYS A 58 -43.49 -16.75 -8.99
N GLU A 59 -43.04 -17.74 -8.20
CA GLU A 59 -41.85 -17.57 -7.36
C GLU A 59 -40.58 -17.31 -8.17
N ILE A 60 -40.45 -17.98 -9.32
CA ILE A 60 -39.32 -17.78 -10.22
C ILE A 60 -39.38 -16.36 -10.80
N ARG A 61 -40.58 -15.89 -11.19
CA ARG A 61 -40.78 -14.51 -11.65
C ARG A 61 -40.36 -13.50 -10.58
N TYR A 62 -40.78 -13.67 -9.32
CA TYR A 62 -40.36 -12.77 -8.25
C TYR A 62 -38.83 -12.72 -8.07
N LYS A 63 -38.14 -13.85 -8.21
CA LYS A 63 -36.66 -13.90 -8.15
C LYS A 63 -36.01 -13.16 -9.33
N LEU A 64 -36.55 -13.29 -10.54
CA LEU A 64 -36.06 -12.59 -11.73
C LEU A 64 -36.32 -11.07 -11.65
N ASP A 65 -37.49 -10.67 -11.16
CA ASP A 65 -37.85 -9.26 -10.96
C ASP A 65 -36.97 -8.63 -9.88
N ALA A 66 -36.74 -9.32 -8.76
CA ALA A 66 -35.83 -8.85 -7.70
C ALA A 66 -34.40 -8.61 -8.21
N LEU A 67 -33.87 -9.50 -9.07
CA LEU A 67 -32.57 -9.32 -9.71
C LEU A 67 -32.54 -8.09 -10.63
N THR A 68 -33.63 -7.87 -11.37
CA THR A 68 -33.78 -6.73 -12.28
C THR A 68 -33.83 -5.42 -11.49
N SER A 69 -34.66 -5.35 -10.44
CA SER A 69 -34.77 -4.19 -9.55
C SER A 69 -33.43 -3.85 -8.90
N LYS A 70 -32.73 -4.85 -8.34
CA LYS A 70 -31.39 -4.66 -7.77
C LYS A 70 -30.40 -4.07 -8.79
N ALA A 71 -30.40 -4.58 -10.01
CA ALA A 71 -29.50 -4.08 -11.05
C ALA A 71 -29.85 -2.65 -11.48
N ASN A 72 -31.13 -2.31 -11.54
CA ASN A 72 -31.59 -0.95 -11.83
C ASN A 72 -31.22 0.04 -10.73
N GLU A 73 -31.36 -0.34 -9.45
CA GLU A 73 -30.93 0.48 -8.31
C GLU A 73 -29.43 0.77 -8.34
N VAL A 74 -28.60 -0.25 -8.63
CA VAL A 74 -27.14 -0.07 -8.75
C VAL A 74 -26.83 0.90 -9.90
N VAL A 75 -27.47 0.73 -11.06
CA VAL A 75 -27.28 1.66 -12.20
C VAL A 75 -27.70 3.08 -11.85
N ALA A 76 -28.82 3.26 -11.13
CA ALA A 76 -29.33 4.57 -10.73
C ALA A 76 -28.40 5.30 -9.75
N ASN A 77 -27.65 4.55 -8.93
CA ASN A 77 -26.71 5.10 -7.95
C ASN A 77 -25.33 5.45 -8.54
N ILE A 78 -25.04 5.08 -9.80
CA ILE A 78 -23.74 5.32 -10.43
C ILE A 78 -23.82 6.53 -11.39
N GLU A 79 -23.27 7.67 -10.95
CA GLU A 79 -23.23 8.91 -11.73
C GLU A 79 -22.37 8.81 -13.02
N HIS A 80 -21.25 8.08 -12.95
CA HIS A 80 -20.36 7.82 -14.09
C HIS A 80 -20.18 6.32 -14.28
N PHE A 81 -21.01 5.74 -15.14
CA PHE A 81 -21.11 4.29 -15.33
C PHE A 81 -19.83 3.68 -15.89
N THR A 82 -19.35 2.62 -15.23
CA THR A 82 -18.38 1.69 -15.79
C THR A 82 -18.79 0.27 -15.43
N PHE A 83 -18.45 -0.70 -16.27
CA PHE A 83 -18.77 -2.11 -15.97
C PHE A 83 -18.09 -2.62 -14.68
N GLN A 84 -16.94 -2.04 -14.30
CA GLN A 84 -16.25 -2.44 -13.08
C GLN A 84 -17.01 -1.95 -11.85
N LYS A 85 -17.35 -0.65 -11.80
CA LYS A 85 -18.17 -0.07 -10.73
C LYS A 85 -19.50 -0.81 -10.54
N PHE A 86 -20.18 -1.13 -11.65
CA PHE A 86 -21.41 -1.93 -11.58
C PHE A 86 -21.16 -3.28 -10.92
N LYS A 87 -20.12 -4.01 -11.33
CA LYS A 87 -19.83 -5.34 -10.76
C LYS A 87 -19.54 -5.25 -9.27
N ASP A 88 -18.72 -4.29 -8.86
CA ASP A 88 -18.31 -4.13 -7.47
C ASP A 88 -19.54 -3.86 -6.56
N GLU A 89 -20.46 -3.00 -7.01
CA GLU A 89 -21.72 -2.72 -6.31
C GLU A 89 -22.76 -3.84 -6.41
N PHE A 90 -22.95 -4.44 -7.59
CA PHE A 90 -23.97 -5.46 -7.84
C PHE A 90 -23.70 -6.77 -7.10
N TYR A 91 -22.43 -7.20 -7.08
CA TYR A 91 -22.03 -8.36 -6.26
C TYR A 91 -22.02 -8.06 -4.79
N ASN A 92 -22.30 -6.81 -4.41
CA ASN A 92 -22.21 -6.34 -3.04
C ASN A 92 -20.90 -6.85 -2.43
N ILE A 93 -19.78 -6.62 -3.13
CA ILE A 93 -18.44 -6.76 -2.51
C ILE A 93 -18.25 -5.57 -1.54
N LYS A 94 -19.32 -5.12 -0.89
CA LYS A 94 -19.26 -4.61 0.46
C LYS A 94 -18.94 -5.84 1.31
N LYS A 95 -17.64 -6.07 1.48
CA LYS A 95 -17.19 -6.55 2.78
C LYS A 95 -17.83 -5.57 3.77
N GLU A 96 -18.91 -5.97 4.46
CA GLU A 96 -19.29 -5.36 5.72
C GLU A 96 -18.20 -5.72 6.74
N THR A 97 -16.97 -5.32 6.46
CA THR A 97 -15.88 -5.35 7.42
C THR A 97 -15.99 -4.07 8.20
N SER A 98 -17.00 -4.06 9.04
CA SER A 98 -17.19 -3.04 10.06
C SER A 98 -15.91 -2.97 10.92
N ASN A 99 -15.25 -4.11 11.13
CA ASN A 99 -13.95 -4.23 11.79
C ASN A 99 -12.77 -3.64 10.98
N VAL A 100 -12.21 -2.55 11.50
CA VAL A 100 -11.07 -1.81 10.94
C VAL A 100 -9.82 -2.67 10.76
N TYR A 101 -9.58 -3.65 11.65
CA TYR A 101 -8.35 -4.46 11.62
C TYR A 101 -8.28 -5.38 10.40
N THR A 102 -9.41 -5.88 9.93
CA THR A 102 -9.45 -6.69 8.70
C THR A 102 -9.01 -5.89 7.46
N ILE A 103 -9.28 -4.58 7.45
CA ILE A 103 -8.81 -3.69 6.38
C ILE A 103 -7.32 -3.34 6.56
N PHE A 104 -6.84 -3.20 7.80
CA PHE A 104 -5.40 -3.11 8.04
C PHE A 104 -4.67 -4.32 7.46
N ASP A 105 -5.12 -5.54 7.76
CA ASP A 105 -4.51 -6.78 7.24
C ASP A 105 -4.46 -6.80 5.72
N GLU A 106 -5.59 -6.48 5.05
CA GLU A 106 -5.66 -6.38 3.60
C GLU A 106 -4.66 -5.35 3.04
N PHE A 107 -4.59 -4.17 3.68
CA PHE A 107 -3.68 -3.10 3.26
C PHE A 107 -2.21 -3.47 3.50
N ILE A 108 -1.91 -4.19 4.59
CA ILE A 108 -0.57 -4.69 4.93
C ILE A 108 -0.11 -5.68 3.88
N VAL A 109 -0.95 -6.66 3.51
CA VAL A 109 -0.67 -7.63 2.45
C VAL A 109 -0.42 -6.91 1.13
N MET A 110 -1.31 -5.99 0.74
CA MET A 110 -1.13 -5.20 -0.49
C MET A 110 0.22 -4.45 -0.51
N LYS A 111 0.63 -3.85 0.63
CA LYS A 111 1.93 -3.16 0.72
C LYS A 111 3.11 -4.12 0.66
N ARG A 112 3.00 -5.30 1.27
CA ARG A 112 4.02 -6.36 1.21
C ARG A 112 4.20 -6.84 -0.24
N ASP A 113 3.12 -7.18 -0.92
CA ASP A 113 3.13 -7.67 -2.31
C ASP A 113 3.63 -6.61 -3.30
N SER A 114 3.43 -5.33 -2.98
CA SER A 114 3.99 -4.21 -3.75
C SER A 114 5.49 -3.97 -3.52
N GLY A 115 6.15 -4.78 -2.69
CA GLY A 115 7.56 -4.63 -2.31
C GLY A 115 7.85 -3.52 -1.29
N CYS A 116 6.81 -3.00 -0.60
CA CYS A 116 6.92 -1.93 0.39
C CYS A 116 6.98 -2.49 1.82
N TYR A 117 7.89 -3.44 2.08
CA TYR A 117 7.96 -4.20 3.34
C TYR A 117 8.07 -3.34 4.60
N LYS A 118 8.97 -2.35 4.64
CA LYS A 118 9.11 -1.49 5.83
C LYS A 118 7.84 -0.67 6.11
N THR A 119 7.13 -0.30 5.04
CA THR A 119 5.83 0.36 5.16
C THR A 119 4.79 -0.60 5.73
N SER A 120 4.72 -1.85 5.26
CA SER A 120 3.78 -2.84 5.80
C SER A 120 4.02 -3.12 7.29
N VAL A 121 5.30 -3.21 7.72
CA VAL A 121 5.65 -3.34 9.14
C VAL A 121 5.13 -2.17 9.96
N ASN A 122 5.28 -0.93 9.48
CA ASN A 122 4.77 0.25 10.20
C ASN A 122 3.24 0.21 10.35
N TYR A 123 2.51 -0.22 9.32
CA TYR A 123 1.05 -0.39 9.40
C TYR A 123 0.67 -1.50 10.38
N ASN A 124 1.41 -2.61 10.40
CA ASN A 124 1.20 -3.70 11.37
C ASN A 124 1.42 -3.22 12.80
N THR A 125 2.50 -2.48 13.07
CA THR A 125 2.74 -1.93 14.41
C THR A 125 1.65 -0.95 14.85
N ALA A 126 1.15 -0.11 13.93
CA ALA A 126 0.02 0.76 14.21
C ALA A 126 -1.25 -0.05 14.53
N MET A 127 -1.55 -1.07 13.74
CA MET A 127 -2.70 -1.98 13.94
C MET A 127 -2.66 -2.61 15.33
N GLU A 128 -1.53 -3.23 15.71
CA GLU A 128 -1.35 -3.86 17.03
C GLU A 128 -1.49 -2.86 18.17
N SER A 129 -1.02 -1.62 17.97
CA SER A 129 -1.21 -0.55 18.95
C SER A 129 -2.69 -0.18 19.14
N PHE A 130 -3.45 -0.02 18.06
CA PHE A 130 -4.89 0.22 18.16
C PHE A 130 -5.61 -0.97 18.78
N LYS A 131 -5.24 -2.20 18.41
CA LYS A 131 -5.85 -3.43 18.94
C LYS A 131 -5.59 -3.59 20.44
N SER A 132 -4.41 -3.19 20.91
CA SER A 132 -4.10 -3.13 22.35
C SER A 132 -4.92 -2.07 23.10
N PHE A 133 -5.35 -1.00 22.44
CA PHE A 133 -6.22 0.02 23.05
C PHE A 133 -7.70 -0.40 23.01
N ARG A 134 -8.14 -0.97 21.90
CA ARG A 134 -9.52 -1.41 21.66
C ARG A 134 -9.53 -2.71 20.84
N PRO A 135 -9.70 -3.89 21.47
CA PRO A 135 -9.57 -5.18 20.77
C PRO A 135 -10.51 -5.39 19.58
N LYS A 136 -11.67 -4.74 19.59
CA LYS A 136 -12.65 -4.70 18.50
C LYS A 136 -12.99 -3.25 18.19
N LEU A 137 -12.66 -2.81 16.97
CA LEU A 137 -12.83 -1.44 16.54
C LEU A 137 -13.62 -1.39 15.24
N ASP A 138 -14.78 -0.74 15.28
CA ASP A 138 -15.57 -0.44 14.10
C ASP A 138 -15.12 0.88 13.46
N PHE A 139 -15.34 1.07 12.16
CA PHE A 139 -15.13 2.38 11.53
C PHE A 139 -16.03 3.46 12.13
N TYR A 140 -17.29 3.12 12.45
CA TYR A 140 -18.26 4.08 13.01
C TYR A 140 -17.99 4.43 14.48
N ASP A 141 -17.13 3.67 15.15
CA ASP A 141 -16.65 3.98 16.49
C ASP A 141 -15.51 5.01 16.51
N ILE A 142 -14.96 5.36 15.34
CA ILE A 142 -13.81 6.25 15.22
C ILE A 142 -14.30 7.67 14.97
N ASP A 143 -14.43 8.43 16.05
CA ASP A 143 -14.66 9.87 16.02
C ASP A 143 -13.43 10.64 16.54
N ALA A 144 -13.55 11.97 16.63
CA ALA A 144 -12.48 12.80 17.16
C ALA A 144 -12.17 12.50 18.64
N GLN A 145 -13.19 12.16 19.44
CA GLN A 145 -13.03 11.89 20.87
C GLN A 145 -12.30 10.57 21.12
N PHE A 146 -12.59 9.52 20.35
CA PHE A 146 -11.87 8.26 20.34
C PHE A 146 -10.37 8.49 20.07
N LEU A 147 -10.05 9.31 19.06
CA LEU A 147 -8.65 9.60 18.70
C LEU A 147 -7.91 10.40 19.79
N ILE A 148 -8.59 11.34 20.45
CA ILE A 148 -8.03 12.07 21.61
C ILE A 148 -7.76 11.10 22.77
N LYS A 149 -8.71 10.21 23.09
CA LYS A 149 -8.55 9.19 24.14
C LYS A 149 -7.38 8.25 23.83
N TYR A 150 -7.28 7.79 22.58
CA TYR A 150 -6.18 6.94 22.12
C TYR A 150 -4.82 7.66 22.25
N GLN A 151 -4.74 8.93 21.83
CA GLN A 151 -3.52 9.73 21.97
C GLN A 151 -3.11 9.87 23.44
N ASN A 152 -4.04 10.22 24.33
CA ASN A 152 -3.75 10.38 25.75
C ASN A 152 -3.29 9.06 26.38
N TRP A 153 -3.93 7.94 26.03
CA TRP A 153 -3.49 6.62 26.47
C TRP A 153 -2.07 6.28 25.97
N MET A 154 -1.76 6.55 24.71
CA MET A 154 -0.43 6.33 24.15
C MET A 154 0.66 7.12 24.88
N ILE A 155 0.40 8.40 25.18
CA ILE A 155 1.38 9.29 25.80
C ILE A 155 1.49 8.98 27.30
N ASN A 156 0.38 9.02 28.02
CA ASN A 156 0.38 9.02 29.48
C ASN A 156 0.47 7.60 30.06
N ILE A 157 -0.07 6.59 29.38
CA ILE A 157 -0.11 5.21 29.89
C ILE A 157 1.00 4.35 29.26
N LYS A 158 1.22 4.48 27.95
CA LYS A 158 2.26 3.71 27.24
C LYS A 158 3.62 4.43 27.13
N GLY A 159 3.72 5.67 27.61
CA GLY A 159 4.96 6.45 27.58
C GLY A 159 5.49 6.73 26.17
N LYS A 160 4.61 6.74 25.15
CA LYS A 160 5.01 6.93 23.75
C LYS A 160 5.12 8.41 23.42
N SER A 161 6.05 8.74 22.52
CA SER A 161 6.20 10.10 22.01
C SER A 161 5.04 10.51 21.10
N GLU A 162 4.75 11.81 21.04
CA GLU A 162 3.77 12.38 20.09
C GLU A 162 4.08 12.01 18.63
N THR A 163 5.37 11.86 18.30
CA THR A 163 5.80 11.41 16.97
C THR A 163 5.27 10.01 16.66
N THR A 164 5.31 9.09 17.64
CA THR A 164 4.78 7.73 17.50
C THR A 164 3.27 7.75 17.32
N VAL A 165 2.56 8.50 18.16
CA VAL A 165 1.10 8.72 18.02
C VAL A 165 0.78 9.24 16.62
N SER A 166 1.53 10.23 16.16
CA SER A 166 1.34 10.83 14.85
C SER A 166 1.52 9.84 13.70
N ILE A 167 2.49 8.93 13.81
CA ILE A 167 2.72 7.88 12.80
C ILE A 167 1.52 6.94 12.77
N TYR A 168 1.04 6.48 13.92
CA TYR A 168 -0.07 5.53 14.01
C TYR A 168 -1.41 6.16 13.58
N CYS A 169 -1.70 7.38 14.01
CA CYS A 169 -2.89 8.11 13.56
C CYS A 169 -2.86 8.40 12.05
N ARG A 170 -1.69 8.66 11.44
CA ARG A 170 -1.58 8.78 9.97
C ARG A 170 -1.81 7.45 9.27
N ALA A 171 -1.38 6.33 9.87
CA ALA A 171 -1.66 5.01 9.35
C ALA A 171 -3.17 4.74 9.35
N LEU A 172 -3.85 4.96 10.47
CA LEU A 172 -5.31 4.81 10.56
C LEU A 172 -6.04 5.72 9.56
N ARG A 173 -5.62 6.99 9.43
CA ARG A 173 -6.18 7.90 8.43
C ARG A 173 -6.04 7.36 7.01
N ALA A 174 -4.90 6.75 6.68
CA ALA A 174 -4.71 6.12 5.37
C ALA A 174 -5.62 4.90 5.18
N ILE A 175 -5.86 4.10 6.23
CA ILE A 175 -6.80 2.98 6.20
C ILE A 175 -8.23 3.46 5.96
N ILE A 176 -8.69 4.50 6.66
CA ILE A 176 -10.01 5.09 6.43
C ILE A 176 -10.15 5.60 5.00
N ASN A 177 -9.16 6.34 4.49
CA ASN A 177 -9.17 6.82 3.11
C ASN A 177 -9.16 5.66 2.09
N TYR A 178 -8.42 4.58 2.37
CA TYR A 178 -8.46 3.38 1.55
C TYR A 178 -9.86 2.77 1.54
N SER A 179 -10.51 2.59 2.69
CA SER A 179 -11.89 2.10 2.80
C SER A 179 -12.89 2.98 2.03
N ILE A 180 -12.75 4.31 2.10
CA ILE A 180 -13.57 5.24 1.33
C ILE A 180 -13.35 5.02 -0.17
N SER A 181 -12.09 4.92 -0.62
CA SER A 181 -11.76 4.70 -2.05
C SER A 181 -12.29 3.37 -2.59
N LYS A 182 -12.53 2.40 -1.71
CA LYS A 182 -13.10 1.09 -2.02
C LYS A 182 -14.63 1.02 -1.83
N ASN A 183 -15.28 2.12 -1.44
CA ASN A 183 -16.70 2.19 -1.10
C ASN A 183 -17.13 1.18 -0.02
N TYR A 184 -16.24 0.89 0.95
CA TYR A 184 -16.53 0.00 2.08
C TYR A 184 -17.35 0.68 3.17
N LEU A 185 -17.30 2.02 3.25
CA LEU A 185 -18.04 2.80 4.22
C LEU A 185 -19.36 3.30 3.60
N LYS A 186 -20.41 3.38 4.41
CA LYS A 186 -21.69 3.98 3.99
C LYS A 186 -21.54 5.49 3.76
N LYS A 187 -22.51 6.07 3.05
CA LYS A 187 -22.53 7.49 2.68
C LYS A 187 -22.58 8.45 3.89
N ASP A 188 -23.11 7.99 5.02
CA ASP A 188 -23.24 8.73 6.27
C ASP A 188 -21.98 8.65 7.16
N PHE A 189 -20.91 7.99 6.71
CA PHE A 189 -19.67 7.91 7.48
C PHE A 189 -19.07 9.30 7.72
N GLU A 190 -18.89 9.63 9.00
CA GLU A 190 -18.28 10.90 9.39
C GLU A 190 -16.75 10.77 9.47
N TYR A 191 -16.03 11.50 8.61
CA TYR A 191 -14.57 11.48 8.60
C TYR A 191 -13.98 12.16 9.85
N PRO A 192 -13.11 11.53 10.65
CA PRO A 192 -12.74 12.02 11.99
C PRO A 192 -11.52 12.97 12.04
N PHE A 193 -10.81 13.18 10.93
CA PHE A 193 -9.62 14.03 10.88
C PHE A 193 -9.90 15.38 10.20
N GLY A 194 -9.32 16.47 10.71
CA GLY A 194 -9.43 17.79 10.06
C GLY A 194 -9.26 18.96 11.01
N LYS A 195 -9.32 20.18 10.46
CA LYS A 195 -9.11 21.45 11.20
C LYS A 195 -10.05 21.61 12.40
N TYR A 196 -11.29 21.15 12.27
CA TYR A 196 -12.32 21.23 13.33
C TYR A 196 -12.65 19.85 13.93
N LYS A 197 -11.79 18.86 13.71
CA LYS A 197 -11.93 17.50 14.24
C LYS A 197 -10.61 17.11 14.90
N TYR A 198 -10.26 15.82 14.90
CA TYR A 198 -8.97 15.42 15.42
C TYR A 198 -7.83 15.89 14.50
N GLN A 199 -6.93 16.69 15.06
CA GLN A 199 -5.70 17.11 14.41
C GLN A 199 -4.57 16.20 14.85
N ILE A 200 -3.94 15.52 13.90
CA ILE A 200 -2.79 14.65 14.19
C ILE A 200 -1.63 15.55 14.65
N PRO A 201 -0.97 15.23 15.79
CA PRO A 201 0.12 16.04 16.29
C PRO A 201 1.22 16.29 15.25
N GLY A 202 1.75 17.52 15.25
CA GLY A 202 2.90 17.88 14.44
C GLY A 202 4.17 17.38 15.10
N GLY A 203 5.00 16.62 14.38
CA GLY A 203 6.30 16.24 14.93
C GLY A 203 7.21 17.47 15.03
N ARG A 204 7.74 17.77 16.22
CA ARG A 204 8.77 18.80 16.39
C ARG A 204 10.09 18.28 15.82
N LYS A 205 10.55 18.84 14.70
CA LYS A 205 11.87 18.53 14.15
C LYS A 205 12.94 19.19 15.00
N VAL A 206 13.74 18.38 15.71
CA VAL A 206 14.98 18.86 16.32
C VAL A 206 16.07 18.77 15.26
N LYS A 207 16.70 19.90 14.91
CA LYS A 207 17.88 19.90 14.04
C LYS A 207 19.04 19.29 14.83
N LYS A 208 19.56 18.15 14.37
CA LYS A 208 20.70 17.43 14.96
C LYS A 208 21.86 17.42 13.96
N ALA A 209 22.31 18.59 13.52
CA ALA A 209 23.49 18.69 12.67
C ALA A 209 24.73 18.51 13.55
N LEU A 210 25.69 17.72 13.07
CA LEU A 210 27.00 17.65 13.72
C LEU A 210 27.75 18.97 13.47
N PRO A 211 28.42 19.52 14.49
CA PRO A 211 29.29 20.67 14.28
C PRO A 211 30.53 20.25 13.46
N ILE A 212 31.15 21.22 12.77
CA ILE A 212 32.25 20.93 11.83
C ILE A 212 33.46 20.25 12.50
N ASN A 213 33.77 20.63 13.75
CA ASN A 213 34.84 19.99 14.53
C ASN A 213 34.57 18.51 14.82
N ALA A 214 33.30 18.10 14.97
CA ALA A 214 32.95 16.69 15.12
C ALA A 214 33.10 15.92 13.79
N VAL A 215 32.80 16.57 12.66
CA VAL A 215 33.05 16.00 11.33
C VAL A 215 34.54 15.81 11.09
N GLU A 216 35.35 16.83 11.42
CA GLU A 216 36.81 16.77 11.32
C GLU A 216 37.41 15.70 12.24
N ALA A 217 36.89 15.56 13.47
CA ALA A 217 37.31 14.50 14.38
C ALA A 217 37.04 13.10 13.80
N ILE A 218 35.89 12.89 13.15
CA ILE A 218 35.59 11.61 12.47
C ILE A 218 36.53 11.41 11.29
N PHE A 219 36.79 12.44 10.49
CA PHE A 219 37.68 12.37 9.32
C PHE A 219 39.11 11.96 9.72
N ASN A 220 39.65 12.58 10.77
CA ASN A 220 41.02 12.37 11.24
C ASN A 220 41.19 11.16 12.18
N TYR A 221 40.08 10.53 12.61
CA TYR A 221 40.10 9.39 13.53
C TYR A 221 40.93 8.23 12.97
N GLN A 222 41.94 7.78 13.71
CA GLN A 222 42.81 6.68 13.26
C GLN A 222 42.15 5.34 13.60
N THR A 223 42.12 4.44 12.63
CA THR A 223 41.51 3.12 12.74
C THR A 223 42.50 2.06 12.27
N GLU A 224 42.42 0.88 12.87
CA GLU A 224 43.16 -0.28 12.37
C GLU A 224 42.71 -0.60 10.94
N PRO A 225 43.62 -0.65 9.94
CA PRO A 225 43.25 -0.90 8.56
C PRO A 225 42.42 -2.16 8.38
N TYR A 226 41.34 -2.07 7.62
CA TYR A 226 40.38 -3.13 7.33
C TYR A 226 39.57 -3.64 8.54
N SER A 227 39.63 -2.96 9.68
CA SER A 227 38.77 -3.25 10.83
C SER A 227 37.30 -2.85 10.59
N MET A 228 36.40 -3.31 11.47
CA MET A 228 35.00 -2.89 11.44
C MET A 228 34.83 -1.38 11.69
N GLU A 229 35.68 -0.79 12.53
CA GLU A 229 35.69 0.65 12.81
C GLU A 229 36.13 1.45 11.58
N ASP A 230 37.20 1.00 10.92
CA ASP A 230 37.72 1.57 9.67
C ASP A 230 36.65 1.55 8.57
N ARG A 231 35.96 0.41 8.44
CA ARG A 231 34.82 0.29 7.53
C ARG A 231 33.69 1.25 7.89
N ALA A 232 33.30 1.32 9.16
CA ALA A 232 32.22 2.20 9.59
C ALA A 232 32.55 3.67 9.33
N LYS A 233 33.79 4.08 9.60
CA LYS A 233 34.32 5.42 9.28
C LYS A 233 34.24 5.71 7.79
N ASP A 234 34.76 4.82 6.94
CA ASP A 234 34.77 5.02 5.49
C ASP A 234 33.36 5.10 4.89
N PHE A 235 32.43 4.23 5.31
CA PHE A 235 31.04 4.31 4.85
C PHE A 235 30.30 5.54 5.36
N TRP A 236 30.65 6.04 6.54
CA TRP A 236 30.13 7.31 7.06
C TRP A 236 30.64 8.49 6.22
N LEU A 237 31.96 8.53 5.92
CA LEU A 237 32.58 9.55 5.07
C LEU A 237 32.03 9.51 3.66
N PHE A 238 31.88 8.32 3.07
CA PHE A 238 31.24 8.14 1.77
C PHE A 238 29.83 8.73 1.77
N SER A 239 29.01 8.41 2.77
CA SER A 239 27.67 8.99 2.94
C SER A 239 27.72 10.51 3.00
N TYR A 240 28.62 11.09 3.79
CA TYR A 240 28.77 12.53 3.95
C TYR A 240 29.14 13.23 2.63
N MET A 241 30.22 12.79 1.97
CA MET A 241 30.73 13.37 0.72
C MET A 241 29.75 13.16 -0.44
N CYS A 242 29.00 12.06 -0.45
CA CYS A 242 27.94 11.80 -1.42
C CYS A 242 26.62 12.51 -1.10
N ASN A 243 26.66 13.77 -0.63
CA ASN A 243 25.49 14.58 -0.29
C ASN A 243 24.52 13.94 0.72
N GLY A 244 25.06 13.21 1.70
CA GLY A 244 24.25 12.49 2.68
C GLY A 244 23.54 11.25 2.10
N MET A 245 24.16 10.56 1.15
CA MET A 245 23.62 9.34 0.55
C MET A 245 23.31 8.33 1.65
N ASN A 246 22.05 7.90 1.73
CA ASN A 246 21.70 6.96 2.79
C ASN A 246 22.28 5.57 2.51
N VAL A 247 22.58 4.84 3.58
CA VAL A 247 23.17 3.49 3.55
C VAL A 247 22.42 2.50 2.65
N ASN A 248 21.08 2.56 2.58
CA ASN A 248 20.33 1.65 1.70
C ASN A 248 20.56 1.95 0.21
N ASP A 249 20.85 3.20 -0.14
CA ASP A 249 21.22 3.54 -1.51
C ASP A 249 22.70 3.17 -1.77
N ILE A 250 23.60 3.42 -0.80
CA ILE A 250 25.03 3.04 -0.91
C ILE A 250 25.20 1.56 -1.21
N ILE A 251 24.59 0.67 -0.42
CA ILE A 251 24.70 -0.79 -0.61
C ILE A 251 24.02 -1.29 -1.89
N ARG A 252 23.31 -0.43 -2.62
CA ARG A 252 22.61 -0.74 -3.87
C ARG A 252 23.18 0.00 -5.07
N LEU A 253 24.22 0.82 -4.89
CA LEU A 253 24.94 1.43 -5.99
C LEU A 253 25.54 0.32 -6.85
N LYS A 254 25.36 0.43 -8.15
CA LYS A 254 25.91 -0.46 -9.17
C LYS A 254 27.04 0.20 -9.93
N ILE A 255 27.88 -0.59 -10.57
CA ILE A 255 28.92 -0.09 -11.48
C ILE A 255 28.29 0.78 -12.58
N SER A 256 27.12 0.41 -13.10
CA SER A 256 26.34 1.22 -14.06
C SER A 256 25.93 2.61 -13.56
N ASN A 257 26.03 2.89 -12.26
CA ASN A 257 25.77 4.22 -11.71
C ASN A 257 26.98 5.15 -11.83
N ILE A 258 28.15 4.63 -12.20
CA ILE A 258 29.36 5.41 -12.47
C ILE A 258 29.28 5.90 -13.91
N ASP A 259 29.22 7.22 -14.08
CA ASP A 259 29.18 7.91 -15.36
C ASP A 259 30.37 8.86 -15.45
N GLY A 260 31.48 8.35 -15.97
CA GLY A 260 32.76 9.05 -16.03
C GLY A 260 33.24 9.45 -14.64
N LYS A 261 33.26 10.76 -14.35
CA LYS A 261 33.66 11.32 -13.05
C LYS A 261 32.49 11.55 -12.10
N MET A 262 31.32 10.93 -12.33
CA MET A 262 30.15 11.12 -11.49
C MET A 262 29.50 9.80 -11.06
N ILE A 263 28.84 9.82 -9.90
CA ILE A 263 27.87 8.81 -9.49
C ILE A 263 26.47 9.37 -9.75
N ARG A 264 25.68 8.66 -10.55
CA ARG A 264 24.31 9.02 -10.92
C ARG A 264 23.32 7.94 -10.49
N TYR A 265 22.37 8.29 -9.63
CA TYR A 265 21.39 7.32 -9.13
C TYR A 265 20.06 7.96 -8.76
N HIS A 266 19.03 7.12 -8.63
CA HIS A 266 17.74 7.52 -8.09
C HIS A 266 17.60 7.06 -6.64
N ARG A 267 17.19 7.97 -5.75
CA ARG A 267 16.97 7.68 -4.33
C ARG A 267 15.86 6.64 -4.13
N GLY A 268 16.19 5.50 -3.50
CA GLY A 268 15.23 4.40 -3.33
C GLY A 268 13.99 4.77 -2.51
N LYS A 269 14.15 5.59 -1.47
CA LYS A 269 13.05 5.98 -0.56
C LYS A 269 11.91 6.71 -1.28
N THR A 270 12.22 7.58 -2.24
CA THR A 270 11.26 8.46 -2.91
C THR A 270 10.96 8.05 -4.34
N PHE A 271 11.65 7.03 -4.84
CA PHE A 271 11.50 6.51 -6.20
C PHE A 271 10.04 6.17 -6.57
N ARG A 272 9.30 5.60 -5.61
CA ARG A 272 7.90 5.17 -5.82
C ARG A 272 6.88 6.30 -5.63
N THR A 273 7.22 7.34 -4.88
CA THR A 273 6.27 8.43 -4.54
C THR A 273 6.22 9.54 -5.60
N THR A 274 7.29 9.72 -6.39
CA THR A 274 7.38 10.79 -7.39
C THR A 274 7.39 10.16 -8.79
N GLN A 275 6.22 9.80 -9.31
CA GLN A 275 6.11 9.10 -10.61
C GLN A 275 6.38 10.01 -11.82
N SER A 276 6.09 11.30 -11.73
CA SER A 276 6.18 12.24 -12.86
C SER A 276 7.51 12.99 -12.98
N ASN A 277 8.33 13.04 -11.92
CA ASN A 277 9.62 13.73 -11.94
C ASN A 277 10.58 13.11 -10.91
N ARG A 278 11.26 12.02 -11.28
CA ARG A 278 12.25 11.38 -10.41
C ARG A 278 13.57 12.12 -10.56
N PRO A 279 14.02 12.89 -9.56
CA PRO A 279 15.31 13.55 -9.67
C PRO A 279 16.41 12.49 -9.81
N LEU A 280 17.28 12.67 -10.81
CA LEU A 280 18.54 11.96 -10.90
C LEU A 280 19.54 12.70 -10.04
N ILE A 281 19.99 12.06 -8.96
CA ILE A 281 21.02 12.64 -8.09
C ILE A 281 22.35 12.40 -8.79
N SER A 282 23.12 13.46 -8.98
CA SER A 282 24.47 13.43 -9.56
C SER A 282 25.47 13.93 -8.53
N ILE A 283 26.53 13.16 -8.30
CA ILE A 283 27.59 13.44 -7.33
C ILE A 283 28.92 13.35 -8.08
N SER A 284 29.80 14.33 -7.92
CA SER A 284 31.16 14.28 -8.49
C SER A 284 32.05 13.34 -7.66
N PHE A 285 32.97 12.62 -8.31
CA PHE A 285 34.04 11.93 -7.57
C PHE A 285 35.03 12.94 -7.00
N GLU A 286 35.37 12.73 -5.74
CA GLU A 286 36.54 13.29 -5.07
C GLU A 286 37.53 12.13 -4.81
N ASP A 287 38.80 12.43 -4.60
CA ASP A 287 39.86 11.42 -4.47
C ASP A 287 39.60 10.49 -3.29
N GLU A 288 39.04 11.02 -2.20
CA GLU A 288 38.62 10.26 -1.02
C GLU A 288 37.51 9.25 -1.34
N ILE A 289 36.54 9.62 -2.19
CA ILE A 289 35.48 8.70 -2.63
C ILE A 289 36.08 7.54 -3.43
N ILE A 290 37.04 7.85 -4.32
CA ILE A 290 37.74 6.86 -5.13
C ILE A 290 38.54 5.91 -4.22
N ASN A 291 39.24 6.44 -3.21
CA ASN A 291 39.99 5.64 -2.25
C ASN A 291 39.09 4.66 -1.48
N ILE A 292 37.91 5.12 -1.03
CA ILE A 292 36.94 4.26 -0.34
C ILE A 292 36.41 3.16 -1.28
N ILE A 293 36.12 3.48 -2.54
CA ILE A 293 35.68 2.49 -3.54
C ILE A 293 36.78 1.48 -3.84
N ASN A 294 38.04 1.92 -3.98
CA ASN A 294 39.15 1.01 -4.23
C ASN A 294 39.39 0.07 -3.04
N LYS A 295 39.18 0.56 -1.81
CA LYS A 295 39.41 -0.20 -0.58
C LYS A 295 38.30 -1.21 -0.28
N TRP A 296 37.03 -0.82 -0.46
CA TRP A 296 35.87 -1.63 -0.06
C TRP A 296 35.01 -2.12 -1.22
N GLY A 297 35.25 -1.64 -2.43
CA GLY A 297 34.43 -1.92 -3.59
C GLY A 297 34.87 -3.14 -4.40
N ASN A 298 34.02 -3.50 -5.35
CA ASN A 298 34.30 -4.49 -6.38
C ASN A 298 34.79 -3.77 -7.65
N LEU A 299 35.87 -4.27 -8.25
CA LEU A 299 36.44 -3.77 -9.51
C LEU A 299 35.92 -4.55 -10.73
N SER A 300 34.79 -5.24 -10.59
CA SER A 300 34.14 -5.99 -11.67
C SER A 300 33.84 -5.09 -12.87
N ARG A 301 34.00 -5.66 -14.08
CA ARG A 301 33.61 -5.01 -15.34
C ARG A 301 32.12 -5.18 -15.65
N ASN A 302 31.37 -5.87 -14.81
CA ASN A 302 29.94 -6.06 -15.04
C ASN A 302 29.16 -4.89 -14.44
N ASP A 303 28.54 -4.10 -15.31
CA ASP A 303 27.72 -2.94 -14.98
C ASP A 303 26.62 -3.24 -13.94
N ASP A 304 26.12 -4.47 -13.91
CA ASP A 304 25.04 -4.89 -13.01
C ASP A 304 25.50 -5.27 -11.60
N ASP A 305 26.81 -5.34 -11.36
CA ASP A 305 27.36 -5.65 -10.05
C ASP A 305 27.29 -4.45 -9.12
N TYR A 306 27.14 -4.71 -7.82
CA TYR A 306 27.16 -3.66 -6.81
C TYR A 306 28.59 -3.11 -6.67
N ILE A 307 28.71 -1.78 -6.53
CA ILE A 307 29.99 -1.12 -6.24
C ILE A 307 30.57 -1.69 -4.95
N PHE A 308 29.77 -1.81 -3.90
CA PHE A 308 30.19 -2.42 -2.64
C PHE A 308 29.63 -3.85 -2.54
N PRO A 309 30.47 -4.89 -2.35
CA PRO A 309 30.07 -6.29 -2.27
C PRO A 309 29.45 -6.61 -0.91
N ILE A 310 28.31 -5.97 -0.61
CA ILE A 310 27.57 -6.11 0.64
C ILE A 310 26.32 -6.94 0.42
N LEU A 311 25.67 -6.74 -0.72
CA LEU A 311 24.48 -7.47 -1.14
C LEU A 311 24.83 -8.47 -2.23
N ASP A 312 24.10 -9.57 -2.25
CA ASP A 312 24.08 -10.52 -3.35
C ASP A 312 22.84 -10.28 -4.23
N LYS A 313 22.93 -10.57 -5.53
CA LYS A 313 21.81 -10.37 -6.47
C LYS A 313 20.55 -11.15 -6.08
N ASN A 314 20.74 -12.25 -5.35
CA ASN A 314 19.67 -13.15 -4.89
C ASN A 314 19.21 -12.87 -3.45
N ASP A 315 19.74 -11.84 -2.78
CA ASP A 315 19.38 -11.53 -1.41
C ASP A 315 17.88 -11.27 -1.27
N LYS A 316 17.27 -11.98 -0.33
CA LYS A 316 15.89 -11.73 0.09
C LYS A 316 15.82 -10.45 0.91
N THR A 317 14.61 -9.90 1.05
CA THR A 317 14.40 -8.62 1.76
C THR A 317 14.95 -8.65 3.19
N ASP A 318 14.81 -9.78 3.88
CA ASP A 318 15.23 -9.94 5.27
C ASP A 318 16.76 -9.96 5.39
N GLU A 319 17.43 -10.63 4.45
CA GLU A 319 18.90 -10.68 4.33
C GLU A 319 19.47 -9.28 4.08
N VAL A 320 18.86 -8.51 3.16
CA VAL A 320 19.28 -7.11 2.92
C VAL A 320 19.15 -6.26 4.18
N ILE A 321 18.09 -6.46 4.98
CA ILE A 321 17.91 -5.72 6.24
C ILE A 321 18.99 -6.08 7.25
N THR A 322 19.36 -7.35 7.35
CA THR A 322 20.40 -7.85 8.25
C THR A 322 21.78 -7.33 7.85
N LYS A 323 22.18 -7.55 6.60
CA LYS A 323 23.46 -7.07 6.04
C LYS A 323 23.63 -5.56 6.18
N LYS A 324 22.53 -4.81 5.95
CA LYS A 324 22.52 -3.34 6.19
C LYS A 324 22.78 -2.98 7.65
N LYS A 325 22.26 -3.73 8.62
CA LYS A 325 22.47 -3.46 10.05
C LYS A 325 23.90 -3.79 10.45
N GLU A 326 24.46 -4.89 9.94
CA GLU A 326 25.83 -5.33 10.20
C GLU A 326 26.85 -4.29 9.72
N LEU A 327 26.63 -3.68 8.55
CA LEU A 327 27.46 -2.59 8.04
C LEU A 327 27.58 -1.40 9.03
N LEU A 328 26.56 -1.17 9.85
CA LEU A 328 26.48 -0.04 10.77
C LEU A 328 26.77 -0.42 12.22
N ARG A 329 27.16 -1.67 12.49
CA ARG A 329 27.59 -2.09 13.82
C ARG A 329 29.06 -1.76 13.99
N ILE A 330 29.35 -1.00 15.04
CA ILE A 330 30.67 -0.92 15.65
C ILE A 330 30.63 -1.90 16.83
N ALA A 331 31.67 -2.72 16.98
CA ALA A 331 31.72 -3.80 17.96
C ALA A 331 31.60 -3.30 19.40
#